data_AF-A0A8S3D3P9-F1
#
_entry.id   AF-A0A8S3D3P9-F1
#
_cell.length_a   1.000
_cell.length_b   1.000
_cell.length_c   1.000
_cell.angle_alpha   90.00
_cell.angle_beta   90.00
_cell.angle_gamma   90.00
#
_symmetry.space_group_name_H-M   'P 1'
#
loop_
_entity.id
_entity.type
_entity.pdbx_description
1 polymer ?
#
loop_
_entity_poly.entity_id
_entity_poly.type
_entity_poly.pdbx_seq_one_letter_code
_entity_poly.pdbx_strand_id
1 'polypeptide(L)'
;MNIHIVNESSPVENLGQFNFLKNIKCKFVCKKTFTSTDAKQQKFLKRLMKGMVFNYQQHWIIDNMPVTLCYINSEATEVCSRGFPIGCYVTKRGQSKESCNIRDGKNDTFYVFNHLDFEISYHSGQGETWGTAFGEDGGRIIAAKVQVSSLDSQTCERNAAPITFQSTTTNEFEIPFTYSVKFKRNDEIRWSSRWDYILKSSPETRAHWFSIFNSLLIVLFLTGMIAMILVRTLHKDIARYNRIMDSVSEDESLEEFGWK
;
A
#
# COMPACT_ATOMS: atom_id res chain seq x y z
N MET A 1 -12.48 21.22 12.50
CA MET A 1 -11.45 20.15 12.40
C MET A 1 -10.57 20.47 11.21
N ASN A 2 -9.34 20.94 11.44
CA ASN A 2 -8.39 21.24 10.36
C ASN A 2 -7.73 19.93 9.93
N ILE A 3 -7.93 19.53 8.68
CA ILE A 3 -7.35 18.30 8.15
C ILE A 3 -5.88 18.60 7.86
N HIS A 4 -5.00 18.10 8.71
CA HIS A 4 -3.56 18.15 8.50
C HIS A 4 -3.15 17.01 7.55
N ILE A 5 -2.66 17.38 6.37
CA ILE A 5 -1.94 16.45 5.50
C ILE A 5 -0.51 16.36 6.05
N VAL A 6 -0.28 15.46 7.01
CA VAL A 6 1.06 15.26 7.56
C VAL A 6 1.85 14.34 6.63
N ASN A 7 3.02 14.78 6.17
CA ASN A 7 4.10 13.85 5.82
C ASN A 7 5.50 14.51 5.95
N GLU A 8 6.36 13.94 6.79
CA GLU A 8 7.74 14.39 7.06
C GLU A 8 8.79 13.91 6.03
N SER A 9 8.40 13.20 4.95
CA SER A 9 9.40 12.71 3.98
C SER A 9 8.91 12.54 2.53
N SER A 10 8.09 13.48 2.03
CA SER A 10 7.68 13.51 0.62
C SER A 10 8.27 14.72 -0.12
N PRO A 11 8.77 14.58 -1.36
CA PRO A 11 9.32 15.69 -2.18
C PRO A 11 8.27 16.70 -2.66
N VAL A 12 7.00 16.51 -2.33
CA VAL A 12 5.91 17.46 -2.58
C VAL A 12 5.55 18.09 -1.23
N GLU A 13 6.35 19.05 -0.79
CA GLU A 13 6.14 19.77 0.47
C GLU A 13 4.72 20.34 0.52
N ASN A 14 3.95 19.89 1.52
CA ASN A 14 2.70 20.46 2.04
C ASN A 14 1.71 21.01 0.99
N LEU A 15 0.84 20.15 0.46
CA LEU A 15 -0.24 20.57 -0.46
C LEU A 15 -1.39 21.39 0.17
N GLY A 16 -1.11 22.00 1.31
CA GLY A 16 -1.97 22.95 2.00
C GLY A 16 -2.97 22.29 2.92
N GLN A 17 -3.44 23.07 3.90
CA GLN A 17 -4.57 22.72 4.75
C GLN A 17 -5.85 23.09 3.99
N PHE A 18 -6.77 22.15 3.84
CA PHE A 18 -8.12 22.42 3.34
C PHE A 18 -9.16 22.21 4.44
N ASN A 19 -10.19 23.05 4.41
CA ASN A 19 -11.25 23.04 5.40
C ASN A 19 -12.25 21.94 5.07
N PHE A 20 -12.71 21.22 6.09
CA PHE A 20 -13.76 20.22 5.96
C PHE A 20 -15.02 20.84 5.32
N LEU A 21 -15.68 20.08 4.42
CA LEU A 21 -16.85 20.48 3.62
C LEU A 21 -16.66 21.65 2.64
N LYS A 22 -15.46 22.23 2.53
CA LYS A 22 -15.19 23.26 1.53
C LYS A 22 -14.61 22.62 0.27
N ASN A 23 -15.45 22.50 -0.75
CA ASN A 23 -15.01 22.05 -2.06
C ASN A 23 -14.05 23.09 -2.67
N ILE A 24 -12.93 22.62 -3.18
CA ILE A 24 -11.91 23.42 -3.85
C ILE A 24 -11.74 22.85 -5.25
N LYS A 25 -11.83 23.71 -6.26
CA LYS A 25 -11.64 23.29 -7.65
C LYS A 25 -10.38 23.95 -8.20
N CYS A 26 -9.46 23.13 -8.71
CA CYS A 26 -8.25 23.58 -9.40
C CYS A 26 -7.47 24.69 -8.68
N LYS A 27 -7.08 24.45 -7.43
CA LYS A 27 -6.23 25.37 -6.70
C LYS A 27 -4.77 25.17 -7.11
N PHE A 28 -4.15 26.27 -7.56
CA PHE A 28 -2.73 26.32 -7.84
C PHE A 28 -1.90 26.24 -6.56
N VAL A 29 -0.76 25.55 -6.63
CA VAL A 29 0.12 25.28 -5.49
C VAL A 29 1.47 25.92 -5.73
N CYS A 30 2.19 25.41 -6.73
CA CYS A 30 3.48 25.91 -7.13
C CYS A 30 3.75 25.52 -8.58
N LYS A 31 4.75 26.17 -9.18
CA LYS A 31 5.26 25.84 -10.49
C LYS A 31 6.73 25.51 -10.35
N LYS A 32 7.16 24.39 -10.94
CA LYS A 32 8.57 23.98 -10.98
C LYS A 32 9.10 24.16 -12.39
N THR A 33 10.12 25.00 -12.53
CA THR A 33 10.80 25.26 -13.80
C THR A 33 12.05 24.39 -13.88
N PHE A 34 12.33 23.90 -15.09
CA PHE A 34 13.49 23.08 -15.40
C PHE A 34 14.24 23.72 -16.56
N THR A 35 15.47 24.15 -16.31
CA THR A 35 16.37 24.68 -17.34
C THR A 35 17.52 23.71 -17.61
N SER A 36 18.05 23.75 -18.83
CA SER A 36 19.20 22.92 -19.23
C SER A 36 20.51 23.37 -18.61
N THR A 37 20.57 24.60 -18.09
CA THR A 37 21.75 25.22 -17.50
C THR A 37 21.95 24.85 -16.02
N ASP A 38 20.89 24.51 -15.30
CA ASP A 38 20.98 24.17 -13.86
C ASP A 38 21.18 22.66 -13.64
N ALA A 39 22.41 22.30 -13.26
CA ALA A 39 22.80 20.92 -12.95
C ALA A 39 21.97 20.27 -11.83
N LYS A 40 21.49 21.05 -10.83
CA LYS A 40 20.65 20.52 -9.75
C LYS A 40 19.27 20.15 -10.27
N GLN A 41 18.67 21.00 -11.10
CA GLN A 41 17.37 20.74 -11.73
C GLN A 41 17.44 19.53 -12.67
N GLN A 42 18.50 19.41 -13.46
CA GLN A 42 18.74 18.24 -14.31
C GLN A 42 18.89 16.94 -13.52
N LYS A 43 19.60 16.98 -12.38
CA LYS A 43 19.72 15.83 -11.48
C LYS A 43 18.35 15.44 -10.89
N PHE A 44 17.54 16.42 -10.51
CA PHE A 44 16.19 16.17 -10.02
C PHE A 44 15.30 15.57 -11.10
N LEU A 45 15.33 16.10 -12.33
CA LEU A 45 14.56 15.58 -13.45
C LEU A 45 14.92 14.12 -13.76
N LYS A 46 16.21 13.78 -13.81
CA LYS A 46 16.66 12.39 -13.97
C LYS A 46 16.14 11.48 -12.86
N ARG A 47 16.13 11.96 -11.61
CA ARG A 47 15.56 11.22 -10.47
C ARG A 47 14.04 11.07 -10.59
N LEU A 48 13.33 12.09 -11.07
CA LEU A 48 11.89 12.08 -11.32
C LEU A 48 11.53 11.03 -12.39
N MET A 49 12.22 11.07 -13.54
CA MET A 49 12.08 10.08 -14.61
C MET A 49 12.35 8.66 -14.10
N LYS A 50 13.45 8.48 -13.36
CA LYS A 50 13.79 7.19 -12.74
C LYS A 50 12.66 6.73 -11.81
N GLY A 51 12.10 7.63 -11.00
CA GLY A 51 10.96 7.35 -10.14
C GLY A 51 9.72 6.88 -10.91
N MET A 52 9.44 7.45 -12.09
CA MET A 52 8.32 7.00 -12.93
C MET A 52 8.57 5.61 -13.51
N VAL A 53 9.78 5.32 -13.98
CA VAL A 53 10.15 3.99 -14.50
C VAL A 53 10.01 2.93 -13.42
N PHE A 54 10.45 3.23 -12.19
CA PHE A 54 10.32 2.32 -11.05
C PHE A 54 8.96 2.38 -10.34
N ASN A 55 7.98 3.10 -10.90
CA ASN A 55 6.63 3.24 -10.33
C ASN A 55 6.64 3.69 -8.85
N TYR A 56 7.45 4.70 -8.52
CA TYR A 56 7.53 5.24 -7.17
C TYR A 56 6.19 5.85 -6.75
N GLN A 57 5.66 5.39 -5.62
CA GLN A 57 4.34 5.79 -5.12
C GLN A 57 4.46 6.76 -3.95
N GLN A 58 3.59 7.75 -3.95
CA GLN A 58 3.39 8.68 -2.83
C GLN A 58 2.33 8.11 -1.90
N HIS A 59 2.61 8.16 -0.60
CA HIS A 59 1.73 7.67 0.45
C HIS A 59 1.32 8.83 1.34
N TRP A 60 0.06 9.23 1.28
CA TRP A 60 -0.48 10.32 2.08
C TRP A 60 -1.58 9.81 2.99
N ILE A 61 -1.82 10.55 4.07
CA ILE A 61 -2.77 10.19 5.12
C ILE A 61 -3.70 11.37 5.35
N ILE A 62 -5.00 11.08 5.42
CA ILE A 62 -6.08 12.01 5.77
C ILE A 62 -6.91 11.34 6.87
N ASP A 63 -7.02 11.96 8.05
CA ASP A 63 -7.78 11.39 9.19
C ASP A 63 -7.38 9.93 9.53
N ASN A 64 -6.07 9.68 9.59
CA ASN A 64 -5.51 8.34 9.79
C ASN A 64 -5.86 7.29 8.70
N MET A 65 -6.49 7.70 7.60
CA MET A 65 -6.78 6.86 6.44
C MET A 65 -5.77 7.14 5.33
N PRO A 66 -5.22 6.10 4.66
CA PRO A 66 -4.37 6.33 3.51
C PRO A 66 -5.20 6.85 2.34
N VAL A 67 -4.62 7.78 1.59
CA VAL A 67 -5.17 8.21 0.30
C VAL A 67 -4.96 7.07 -0.70
N THR A 68 -6.03 6.73 -1.41
CA THR A 68 -6.05 5.58 -2.32
C THR A 68 -6.31 5.98 -3.76
N LEU A 69 -5.61 5.33 -4.70
CA LEU A 69 -5.87 5.44 -6.13
C LEU A 69 -6.62 4.19 -6.57
N CYS A 70 -7.85 4.37 -7.05
CA CYS A 70 -8.67 3.27 -7.57
C CYS A 70 -8.66 3.31 -9.10
N TYR A 71 -8.41 2.17 -9.72
CA TYR A 71 -8.44 1.98 -11.17
C TYR A 71 -9.02 0.61 -11.51
N ILE A 72 -9.46 0.45 -12.75
CA ILE A 72 -9.97 -0.83 -13.25
C ILE A 72 -8.77 -1.61 -13.79
N ASN A 73 -8.59 -2.84 -13.29
CA ASN A 73 -7.51 -3.72 -13.75
C ASN A 73 -7.87 -4.42 -15.08
N SER A 74 -6.92 -5.19 -15.62
CA SER A 74 -7.14 -5.98 -16.85
C SER A 74 -8.30 -7.01 -16.74
N GLU A 75 -8.71 -7.36 -15.53
CA GLU A 75 -9.82 -8.29 -15.24
C GLU A 75 -11.15 -7.54 -15.00
N ALA A 76 -11.26 -6.28 -15.44
CA ALA A 76 -12.45 -5.42 -15.29
C ALA A 76 -12.92 -5.24 -13.83
N THR A 77 -12.02 -5.38 -12.86
CA THR A 77 -12.30 -5.25 -11.43
C THR A 77 -11.72 -3.94 -10.89
N GLU A 78 -12.47 -3.22 -10.05
CA GLU A 78 -11.96 -2.02 -9.36
C GLU A 78 -10.95 -2.44 -8.28
N VAL A 79 -9.72 -1.97 -8.43
CA VAL A 79 -8.63 -2.18 -7.48
C VAL A 79 -8.16 -0.82 -6.97
N CYS A 80 -8.13 -0.68 -5.64
CA CYS A 80 -7.62 0.49 -4.96
C CYS A 80 -6.24 0.21 -4.34
N SER A 81 -5.20 0.94 -4.80
CA SER A 81 -3.86 0.90 -4.19
C SER A 81 -3.73 1.94 -3.08
N ARG A 82 -3.01 1.60 -2.01
CA ARG A 82 -2.61 2.55 -0.96
C ARG A 82 -1.48 3.40 -1.51
N GLY A 83 -1.77 4.65 -1.87
CA GLY A 83 -0.83 5.52 -2.56
C GLY A 83 -1.03 5.58 -4.08
N PHE A 84 -0.36 6.56 -4.68
CA PHE A 84 -0.48 6.90 -6.10
C PHE A 84 0.89 7.21 -6.70
N PRO A 85 1.14 6.85 -7.96
CA PRO A 85 2.43 7.08 -8.61
C PRO A 85 2.71 8.57 -8.82
N ILE A 86 4.00 8.95 -8.87
CA ILE A 86 4.42 10.32 -9.18
C ILE A 86 4.15 10.73 -10.65
N GLY A 87 3.92 9.76 -11.51
CA GLY A 87 3.78 9.93 -12.95
C GLY A 87 3.74 8.59 -13.65
N CYS A 88 3.76 8.64 -14.98
CA CYS A 88 3.74 7.48 -15.84
C CYS A 88 4.80 7.59 -16.93
N TYR A 89 5.35 6.44 -17.32
CA TYR A 89 6.19 6.31 -18.50
C TYR A 89 5.54 5.34 -19.48
N VAL A 90 5.33 5.81 -20.71
CA VAL A 90 4.88 4.99 -21.84
C VAL A 90 6.12 4.53 -22.60
N THR A 91 6.36 3.21 -22.60
CA THR A 91 7.54 2.64 -23.26
C THR A 91 7.50 2.85 -24.78
N LYS A 92 8.64 2.62 -25.45
CA LYS A 92 8.72 2.61 -26.93
C LYS A 92 7.72 1.67 -27.60
N ARG A 93 7.30 0.61 -26.91
CA ARG A 93 6.32 -0.38 -27.37
C ARG A 93 4.87 0.02 -27.09
N GLY A 94 4.63 1.22 -26.55
CA GLY A 94 3.29 1.69 -26.16
C GLY A 94 2.74 1.06 -24.87
N GLN A 95 3.56 0.29 -24.13
CA GLN A 95 3.14 -0.30 -22.87
C GLN A 95 3.32 0.69 -21.71
N SER A 96 2.31 0.79 -20.85
CA SER A 96 2.32 1.53 -19.59
C SER A 96 1.85 0.62 -18.44
N LYS A 97 1.96 1.09 -17.19
CA LYS A 97 1.35 0.41 -16.03
C LYS A 97 -0.16 0.60 -16.02
N GLU A 98 -0.92 -0.34 -15.46
CA GLU A 98 -2.40 -0.28 -15.42
C GLU A 98 -2.94 0.97 -14.70
N SER A 99 -2.21 1.51 -13.73
CA SER A 99 -2.55 2.77 -13.05
C SER A 99 -2.40 4.02 -13.92
N CYS A 100 -1.85 3.88 -15.14
CA CYS A 100 -1.59 4.97 -16.06
C CYS A 100 -2.66 5.06 -17.15
N ASN A 101 -3.67 5.88 -16.88
CA ASN A 101 -4.73 6.23 -17.83
C ASN A 101 -4.43 7.60 -18.46
N ILE A 102 -3.47 7.65 -19.38
CA ILE A 102 -3.16 8.87 -20.14
C ILE A 102 -3.95 8.87 -21.45
N ARG A 103 -4.69 9.96 -21.70
CA ARG A 103 -5.35 10.20 -22.98
C ARG A 103 -4.30 10.51 -24.06
N ASP A 104 -4.38 9.84 -25.20
CA ASP A 104 -3.47 10.02 -26.34
C ASP A 104 -1.98 9.85 -25.99
N GLY A 105 -1.67 8.80 -25.22
CA GLY A 105 -0.32 8.44 -24.81
C GLY A 105 0.60 8.24 -26.02
N LYS A 106 1.66 9.04 -26.10
CA LYS A 106 2.74 8.93 -27.08
C LYS A 106 3.78 7.93 -26.60
N ASN A 107 4.33 7.16 -27.53
CA ASN A 107 5.40 6.22 -27.23
C ASN A 107 6.65 6.96 -26.75
N ASP A 108 7.43 6.30 -25.90
CA ASP A 108 8.69 6.81 -25.33
C ASP A 108 8.58 8.17 -24.62
N THR A 109 7.48 8.37 -23.89
CA THR A 109 7.13 9.67 -23.31
C THR A 109 6.81 9.55 -21.83
N PHE A 110 7.28 10.53 -21.06
CA PHE A 110 7.04 10.67 -19.62
C PHE A 110 5.90 11.65 -19.36
N TYR A 111 5.06 11.31 -18.39
CA TYR A 111 3.89 12.06 -17.97
C TYR A 111 3.94 12.29 -16.46
N VAL A 112 4.07 13.54 -16.02
CA VAL A 112 4.00 13.87 -14.59
C VAL A 112 2.55 14.03 -14.18
N PHE A 113 2.18 13.39 -13.06
CA PHE A 113 0.89 13.66 -12.44
C PHE A 113 0.99 14.91 -11.57
N ASN A 114 0.66 16.04 -12.19
CA ASN A 114 0.75 17.37 -11.59
C ASN A 114 -0.60 17.91 -11.11
N HIS A 115 -1.72 17.28 -11.51
CA HIS A 115 -3.04 17.55 -10.96
C HIS A 115 -3.53 16.37 -10.12
N LEU A 116 -3.96 16.67 -8.89
CA LEU A 116 -4.53 15.70 -7.96
C LEU A 116 -5.95 16.10 -7.60
N ASP A 117 -6.91 15.24 -7.92
CA ASP A 117 -8.33 15.46 -7.61
C ASP A 117 -8.75 14.50 -6.48
N PHE A 118 -8.95 15.06 -5.29
CA PHE A 118 -9.33 14.32 -4.10
C PHE A 118 -10.86 14.23 -3.98
N GLU A 119 -11.37 13.01 -3.91
CA GLU A 119 -12.74 12.73 -3.47
C GLU A 119 -12.72 12.19 -2.05
N ILE A 120 -13.14 13.02 -1.10
CA ILE A 120 -13.23 12.68 0.32
C ILE A 120 -14.68 12.35 0.64
N SER A 121 -14.94 11.08 0.94
CA SER A 121 -16.26 10.65 1.39
C SER A 121 -16.36 10.76 2.91
N TYR A 122 -17.50 11.23 3.40
CA TYR A 122 -17.78 11.35 4.83
C TYR A 122 -19.18 10.87 5.18
N HIS A 123 -19.32 10.37 6.41
CA HIS A 123 -20.58 10.03 7.04
C HIS A 123 -21.00 11.17 7.97
N SER A 124 -22.21 11.69 7.80
CA SER A 124 -22.73 12.84 8.57
C SER A 124 -23.02 12.49 10.04
N GLY A 125 -23.29 11.22 10.30
CA GLY A 125 -23.75 10.73 11.61
C GLY A 125 -25.25 10.47 11.65
N GLN A 126 -25.98 10.73 10.56
CA GLN A 126 -27.40 10.38 10.46
C GLN A 126 -27.60 8.87 10.72
N GLY A 127 -28.49 8.54 11.66
CA GLY A 127 -28.78 7.15 12.02
C GLY A 127 -27.77 6.49 12.96
N GLU A 128 -26.75 7.22 13.42
CA GLU A 128 -25.69 6.72 14.31
C GLU A 128 -25.74 7.40 15.69
N THR A 129 -25.45 6.65 16.75
CA THR A 129 -25.49 7.18 18.13
C THR A 129 -24.46 8.28 18.40
N TRP A 130 -23.33 8.26 17.68
CA TRP A 130 -22.30 9.30 17.75
C TRP A 130 -22.61 10.52 16.89
N GLY A 131 -23.62 10.46 16.02
CA GLY A 131 -24.00 11.54 15.11
C GLY A 131 -24.61 12.75 15.82
N THR A 132 -25.22 12.56 16.98
CA THR A 132 -25.82 13.63 17.80
C THR A 132 -24.81 14.66 18.30
N ALA A 133 -23.52 14.32 18.32
CA ALA A 133 -22.44 15.22 18.68
C ALA A 133 -22.00 16.15 17.53
N PHE A 134 -22.46 15.88 16.31
CA PHE A 134 -22.12 16.64 15.11
C PHE A 134 -23.33 17.49 14.69
N GLY A 135 -23.13 18.78 14.47
CA GLY A 135 -24.14 19.65 13.87
C GLY A 135 -24.35 19.35 12.38
N GLU A 136 -25.14 20.16 11.67
CA GLU A 136 -25.44 19.98 10.23
C GLU A 136 -24.18 20.00 9.34
N ASP A 137 -23.11 20.65 9.79
CA ASP A 137 -21.82 20.77 9.08
C ASP A 137 -20.72 19.83 9.63
N GLY A 138 -21.11 18.76 10.31
CA GLY A 138 -20.19 17.78 10.92
C GLY A 138 -20.21 16.42 10.22
N GLY A 139 -19.16 15.63 10.44
CA GLY A 139 -19.09 14.26 9.94
C GLY A 139 -17.72 13.62 10.15
N ARG A 140 -17.66 12.32 9.90
CA ARG A 140 -16.42 11.53 9.96
C ARG A 140 -16.02 11.04 8.58
N ILE A 141 -14.73 11.11 8.26
CA ILE A 141 -14.22 10.65 6.98
C ILE A 141 -14.25 9.12 6.92
N ILE A 142 -14.78 8.60 5.82
CA ILE A 142 -14.93 7.16 5.56
C ILE A 142 -14.09 6.69 4.37
N ALA A 143 -13.74 7.57 3.42
CA ALA A 143 -12.84 7.22 2.33
C ALA A 143 -12.11 8.45 1.82
N ALA A 144 -10.86 8.25 1.39
CA ALA A 144 -10.07 9.25 0.68
C ALA A 144 -9.54 8.64 -0.62
N LYS A 145 -10.19 9.01 -1.73
CA LYS A 145 -9.79 8.59 -3.08
C LYS A 145 -9.10 9.77 -3.78
N VAL A 146 -8.08 9.47 -4.58
CA VAL A 146 -7.42 10.46 -5.45
C VAL A 146 -7.49 9.99 -6.89
N GLN A 147 -7.81 10.92 -7.79
CA GLN A 147 -7.59 10.77 -9.22
C GLN A 147 -6.39 11.62 -9.60
N VAL A 148 -5.50 11.04 -10.41
CA VAL A 148 -4.26 11.68 -10.84
C VAL A 148 -4.36 12.03 -12.32
N SER A 149 -3.86 13.20 -12.69
CA SER A 149 -3.88 13.65 -14.09
C SER A 149 -2.64 14.46 -14.42
N SER A 150 -2.22 14.37 -15.68
CA SER A 150 -1.17 15.19 -16.27
C SER A 150 -1.84 16.30 -17.07
N LEU A 151 -1.59 17.57 -16.73
CA LEU A 151 -2.23 18.74 -17.34
C LEU A 151 -1.20 19.84 -17.64
N ASP A 152 -1.14 20.32 -18.87
CA ASP A 152 -0.25 21.43 -19.28
C ASP A 152 -0.83 22.82 -18.95
N SER A 153 -2.04 22.86 -18.36
CA SER A 153 -2.71 24.12 -17.97
C SER A 153 -2.82 24.27 -16.46
N GLN A 154 -2.68 25.51 -15.99
CA GLN A 154 -2.92 25.91 -14.61
C GLN A 154 -4.42 25.96 -14.24
N THR A 155 -5.32 25.96 -15.23
CA THR A 155 -6.78 26.12 -15.03
C THR A 155 -7.56 24.80 -14.99
N CYS A 156 -6.86 23.65 -15.01
CA CYS A 156 -7.43 22.30 -14.96
C CYS A 156 -8.59 22.07 -15.93
N GLU A 157 -8.44 22.58 -17.15
CA GLU A 157 -9.44 22.41 -18.19
C GLU A 157 -9.59 20.91 -18.53
N ARG A 158 -10.84 20.45 -18.68
CA ARG A 158 -11.15 19.03 -18.95
C ARG A 158 -10.47 18.46 -20.18
N ASN A 159 -10.03 19.31 -21.10
CA ASN A 159 -9.39 18.92 -22.35
C ASN A 159 -7.93 19.40 -22.46
N ALA A 160 -7.33 19.89 -21.38
CA ALA A 160 -5.93 20.29 -21.40
C ALA A 160 -5.06 19.12 -21.86
N ALA A 161 -4.09 19.43 -22.73
CA ALA A 161 -3.11 18.44 -23.14
C ALA A 161 -2.30 18.00 -21.92
N PRO A 162 -1.86 16.73 -21.87
CA PRO A 162 -0.98 16.29 -20.80
C PRO A 162 0.41 16.94 -20.93
N ILE A 163 1.05 17.23 -19.80
CA ILE A 163 2.45 17.64 -19.80
C ILE A 163 3.32 16.42 -20.13
N THR A 164 4.16 16.58 -21.16
CA THR A 164 4.99 15.51 -21.70
C THR A 164 6.43 15.94 -21.83
N PHE A 165 7.36 15.04 -21.51
CA PHE A 165 8.77 15.21 -21.85
C PHE A 165 9.38 13.87 -22.25
N GLN A 166 10.39 13.95 -23.10
CA GLN A 166 11.16 12.80 -23.58
C GLN A 166 12.55 12.82 -22.94
N SER A 167 13.25 11.69 -23.00
CA SER A 167 14.60 11.60 -22.43
C SER A 167 15.62 12.53 -23.10
N THR A 168 15.30 13.04 -24.28
CA THR A 168 16.13 13.94 -25.10
C THR A 168 15.72 15.41 -25.00
N THR A 169 14.70 15.75 -24.20
CA THR A 169 14.22 17.13 -24.10
C THR A 169 15.27 18.02 -23.43
N THR A 170 15.93 18.88 -24.22
CA THR A 170 16.90 19.90 -23.80
C THR A 170 16.29 21.29 -23.66
N ASN A 171 14.98 21.41 -23.82
CA ASN A 171 14.29 22.69 -23.76
C ASN A 171 13.90 23.01 -22.31
N GLU A 172 13.77 24.29 -22.01
CA GLU A 172 13.19 24.73 -20.75
C GLU A 172 11.71 24.34 -20.71
N PHE A 173 11.26 23.78 -19.59
CA PHE A 173 9.85 23.44 -19.40
C PHE A 173 9.41 23.67 -17.95
N GLU A 174 8.12 23.88 -17.78
CA GLU A 174 7.53 24.23 -16.50
C GLU A 174 6.41 23.25 -16.14
N ILE A 175 6.41 22.77 -14.90
CA ILE A 175 5.36 21.87 -14.38
C ILE A 175 4.54 22.63 -13.34
N PRO A 176 3.31 23.06 -13.67
CA PRO A 176 2.39 23.65 -12.69
C PRO A 176 1.75 22.54 -11.86
N PHE A 177 1.78 22.64 -10.53
CA PHE A 177 1.09 21.72 -9.64
C PHE A 177 -0.22 22.33 -9.14
N THR A 178 -1.29 21.55 -9.24
CA THR A 178 -2.65 21.96 -8.87
C THR A 178 -3.36 20.82 -8.16
N TYR A 179 -4.39 21.16 -7.37
CA TYR A 179 -5.25 20.14 -6.76
C TYR A 179 -6.71 20.58 -6.72
N SER A 180 -7.59 19.59 -6.63
CA SER A 180 -9.01 19.76 -6.37
C SER A 180 -9.40 18.90 -5.17
N VAL A 181 -10.39 19.35 -4.40
CA VAL A 181 -10.96 18.61 -3.28
C VAL A 181 -12.47 18.68 -3.38
N LYS A 182 -13.11 17.51 -3.36
CA LYS A 182 -14.55 17.36 -3.33
C LYS A 182 -14.94 16.50 -2.14
N PHE A 183 -15.86 17.01 -1.33
CA PHE A 183 -16.49 16.25 -0.26
C PHE A 183 -17.77 15.61 -0.77
N LYS A 184 -17.94 14.31 -0.49
CA LYS A 184 -19.13 13.54 -0.85
C LYS A 184 -19.73 12.93 0.41
N ARG A 185 -20.97 13.30 0.73
CA ARG A 185 -21.71 12.67 1.82
C ARG A 185 -22.12 11.25 1.40
N ASN A 186 -21.88 10.28 2.26
CA ASN A 186 -22.35 8.91 2.08
C ASN A 186 -22.64 8.29 3.46
N ASP A 187 -23.93 8.20 3.80
CA ASP A 187 -24.39 7.65 5.07
C ASP A 187 -24.72 6.14 4.99
N GLU A 188 -24.56 5.51 3.82
CA GLU A 188 -24.79 4.06 3.66
C GLU A 188 -23.63 3.25 4.26
N ILE A 189 -22.42 3.81 4.20
CA ILE A 189 -21.21 3.15 4.70
C ILE A 189 -21.01 3.53 6.16
N ARG A 190 -21.14 2.54 7.05
CA ARG A 190 -20.83 2.74 8.47
C ARG A 190 -19.38 3.17 8.64
N TRP A 191 -19.15 4.10 9.57
CA TRP A 191 -17.79 4.57 9.87
C TRP A 191 -16.87 3.44 10.34
N SER A 192 -17.39 2.42 11.02
CA SER A 192 -16.62 1.25 11.46
C SER A 192 -16.07 0.39 10.31
N SER A 193 -16.78 0.33 9.18
CA SER A 193 -16.38 -0.42 7.97
C SER A 193 -15.54 0.41 6.99
N ARG A 194 -15.04 1.58 7.40
CA ARG A 194 -14.32 2.50 6.51
C ARG A 194 -13.05 1.93 5.87
N TRP A 195 -12.50 0.83 6.42
CA TRP A 195 -11.32 0.16 5.88
C TRP A 195 -11.64 -0.90 4.83
N ASP A 196 -12.89 -1.33 4.68
CA ASP A 196 -13.27 -2.51 3.89
C ASP A 196 -12.91 -2.35 2.41
N TYR A 197 -13.10 -1.15 1.85
CA TYR A 197 -12.79 -0.89 0.44
C TYR A 197 -11.29 -1.02 0.13
N ILE A 198 -10.43 -0.73 1.10
CA ILE A 198 -8.97 -0.86 0.97
C ILE A 198 -8.55 -2.32 1.10
N LEU A 199 -9.18 -3.05 2.02
CA LEU A 199 -8.86 -4.46 2.28
C LEU A 199 -9.33 -5.36 1.13
N LYS A 200 -10.51 -5.09 0.55
CA LYS A 200 -11.07 -5.85 -0.58
C LYS A 200 -10.19 -5.81 -1.83
N SER A 201 -9.46 -4.72 -2.04
CA SER A 201 -8.59 -4.54 -3.20
C SER A 201 -7.17 -5.10 -3.03
N SER A 202 -6.86 -5.85 -1.96
CA SER A 202 -5.52 -6.42 -1.75
C SER A 202 -5.33 -7.71 -2.56
N PRO A 203 -4.55 -7.72 -3.67
CA PRO A 203 -4.37 -8.91 -4.52
C PRO A 203 -3.40 -9.95 -3.94
N GLU A 204 -2.74 -9.61 -2.82
CA GLU A 204 -1.57 -10.30 -2.26
C GLU A 204 -1.87 -11.64 -1.56
N THR A 205 -3.14 -12.07 -1.48
CA THR A 205 -3.46 -13.33 -0.80
C THR A 205 -2.83 -14.55 -1.47
N ARG A 206 -2.42 -14.47 -2.75
CA ARG A 206 -1.71 -15.56 -3.45
C ARG A 206 -0.21 -15.64 -3.14
N ALA A 207 0.46 -14.54 -2.81
CA ALA A 207 1.92 -14.51 -2.70
C ALA A 207 2.47 -15.10 -1.38
N HIS A 208 1.66 -15.12 -0.32
CA HIS A 208 2.11 -15.56 1.01
C HIS A 208 2.06 -17.08 1.25
N TRP A 209 1.31 -17.84 0.44
CA TRP A 209 1.17 -19.28 0.62
C TRP A 209 2.49 -20.04 0.50
N PHE A 210 3.43 -19.53 -0.29
CA PHE A 210 4.76 -20.14 -0.41
C PHE A 210 5.56 -20.06 0.91
N SER A 211 5.49 -18.92 1.61
CA SER A 211 6.15 -18.75 2.91
C SER A 211 5.47 -19.58 4.01
N ILE A 212 4.14 -19.68 3.97
CA ILE A 212 3.37 -20.50 4.92
C ILE A 212 3.75 -21.98 4.74
N PHE A 213 3.75 -22.48 3.50
CA PHE A 213 4.14 -23.85 3.19
C PHE A 213 5.59 -24.14 3.58
N ASN A 214 6.51 -23.23 3.27
CA ASN A 214 7.91 -23.33 3.65
C ASN A 214 8.08 -23.43 5.18
N SER A 215 7.37 -22.59 5.95
CA SER A 215 7.42 -22.65 7.41
C SER A 215 6.82 -23.95 7.97
N LEU A 216 5.73 -24.45 7.37
CA LEU A 216 5.06 -25.67 7.78
C LEU A 216 5.94 -26.91 7.56
N LEU A 217 6.67 -26.97 6.44
CA LEU A 217 7.63 -28.03 6.17
C LEU A 217 8.76 -28.08 7.22
N ILE A 218 9.30 -26.93 7.62
CA ILE A 218 10.35 -26.86 8.64
C ILE A 218 9.83 -27.37 9.99
N VAL A 219 8.62 -26.97 10.39
CA VAL A 219 8.00 -27.42 11.64
C VAL A 219 7.79 -28.94 11.62
N LEU A 220 7.24 -29.51 10.54
CA LEU A 220 7.04 -30.95 10.43
C LEU A 220 8.36 -31.72 10.54
N PHE A 221 9.43 -31.23 9.89
CA PHE A 221 10.74 -31.87 9.97
C PHE A 221 11.31 -31.85 11.39
N LEU A 222 11.24 -30.69 12.07
CA LEU A 222 11.73 -30.55 13.45
C LEU A 222 10.92 -31.42 14.43
N THR A 223 9.60 -31.47 14.30
CA THR A 223 8.76 -32.34 15.12
C THR A 223 9.07 -33.82 14.88
N GLY A 224 9.28 -34.25 13.63
CA GLY A 224 9.68 -35.61 13.30
C GLY A 224 11.05 -35.99 13.88
N MET A 225 12.02 -35.07 13.83
CA MET A 225 13.34 -35.29 14.43
C MET A 225 13.25 -35.46 15.95
N ILE A 226 12.49 -34.58 16.63
CA ILE A 226 12.25 -34.68 18.08
C ILE A 226 11.55 -36.00 18.41
N ALA A 227 10.51 -36.37 17.66
CA ALA A 227 9.79 -37.62 17.86
C ALA A 227 10.71 -38.84 17.70
N MET A 228 11.59 -38.86 16.69
CA MET A 228 12.56 -39.95 16.53
C MET A 228 13.54 -40.05 17.70
N ILE A 229 14.01 -38.91 18.23
CA ILE A 229 14.88 -38.88 19.42
C ILE A 229 14.13 -39.44 20.62
N LEU A 230 12.90 -38.98 20.88
CA LEU A 230 12.06 -39.44 21.99
C LEU A 230 11.75 -40.93 21.90
N VAL A 231 11.41 -41.43 20.71
CA VAL A 231 11.16 -42.86 20.48
C VAL A 231 12.43 -43.67 20.76
N ARG A 232 13.60 -43.21 20.28
CA ARG A 232 14.88 -43.89 20.54
C ARG A 232 15.25 -43.90 22.03
N THR A 233 15.07 -42.79 22.74
CA THR A 233 15.33 -42.73 24.18
C THR A 233 14.37 -43.62 24.95
N LEU A 234 13.07 -43.59 24.61
CA LEU A 234 12.06 -44.41 25.26
C LEU A 234 12.32 -45.92 25.05
N HIS A 235 12.64 -46.36 23.83
CA HIS A 235 12.96 -47.76 23.56
C HIS A 235 14.19 -48.21 24.35
N LYS A 236 15.22 -47.37 24.44
CA LYS A 236 16.43 -47.66 25.21
C LYS A 236 16.15 -47.74 26.71
N ASP A 237 15.32 -46.83 27.23
CA ASP A 237 14.96 -46.81 28.65
C ASP A 237 14.07 -48.02 29.02
N ILE A 238 13.07 -48.38 28.20
CA ILE A 238 12.25 -49.59 28.40
C ILE A 238 13.14 -50.85 28.39
N ALA A 239 14.04 -50.98 27.42
CA ALA A 239 14.94 -52.13 27.34
C ALA A 239 15.89 -52.21 28.55
N ARG A 240 16.32 -51.08 29.10
CA ARG A 240 17.12 -51.03 30.32
C ARG A 240 16.30 -51.42 31.55
N TYR A 241 15.08 -50.90 31.69
CA TYR A 241 14.21 -51.22 32.83
C TYR A 241 13.84 -52.71 32.85
N ASN A 242 13.49 -53.30 31.70
CA ASN A 242 13.19 -54.73 31.64
C ASN A 242 14.40 -55.58 32.05
N ARG A 243 15.61 -55.23 31.61
CA ARG A 243 16.84 -55.95 32.03
C ARG A 243 17.12 -55.83 33.53
N ILE A 244 16.84 -54.67 34.13
CA ILE A 244 17.03 -54.48 35.58
C ILE A 244 16.01 -55.32 36.34
N MET A 245 14.75 -55.36 35.90
CA MET A 245 13.74 -56.24 36.50
C MET A 245 14.12 -57.73 36.38
N ASP A 246 14.58 -58.16 35.20
CA ASP A 246 15.06 -59.54 35.00
C ASP A 246 16.24 -59.85 35.93
N SER A 247 17.23 -58.95 36.05
CA SER A 247 18.39 -59.17 36.93
C SER A 247 18.06 -59.18 38.43
N VAL A 248 17.08 -58.38 38.87
CA VAL A 248 16.63 -58.38 40.27
C VAL A 248 15.84 -59.66 40.58
N SER A 249 15.07 -60.18 39.62
CA SER A 249 14.40 -61.47 39.76
C SER A 249 15.36 -62.67 39.76
N GLU A 250 16.51 -62.56 39.09
CA GLU A 250 17.57 -63.58 39.15
C GLU A 250 18.32 -63.53 40.49
N ASP A 251 18.60 -62.35 41.05
CA ASP A 251 19.25 -62.22 42.38
C ASP A 251 18.36 -62.73 43.53
N GLU A 252 17.04 -62.52 43.49
CA GLU A 252 16.11 -63.11 44.48
C GLU A 252 16.07 -64.65 44.44
N SER A 253 16.39 -65.26 43.29
CA SER A 253 16.43 -66.72 43.14
C SER A 253 17.73 -67.39 43.62
N LEU A 254 18.78 -66.60 43.86
CA LEU A 254 20.10 -67.08 44.28
C LEU A 254 20.33 -66.96 45.80
N GLU A 255 19.55 -66.16 46.52
CA GLU A 255 19.68 -66.02 47.98
C GLU A 255 19.02 -67.15 48.81
N GLU A 256 18.27 -68.08 48.21
CA GLU A 256 17.60 -69.18 48.95
C GLU A 256 18.45 -70.46 49.10
N PHE A 257 19.66 -70.53 48.54
CA PHE A 257 20.55 -71.70 48.65
C PHE A 257 21.78 -71.44 49.55
N GLY A 258 21.55 -71.15 50.83
CA GLY A 258 22.57 -71.10 51.88
C GLY A 258 22.38 -72.22 52.92
N TRP A 259 23.37 -73.11 53.03
CA TRP A 259 23.37 -74.40 53.74
C TRP A 259 23.04 -74.35 55.25
N LYS A 260 22.43 -75.45 55.74
CA LYS A 260 22.33 -75.83 57.16
C LYS A 260 23.10 -77.13 57.41
#